data_AF-A0A366C428-F1
#
_entry.id   AF-A0A366C428-F1
#
_cell.length_a   1.000
_cell.length_b   1.000
_cell.length_c   1.000
_cell.angle_alpha   90.00
_cell.angle_beta   90.00
_cell.angle_gamma   90.00
#
_symmetry.space_group_name_H-M   'P 1'
#
loop_
_entity.id
_entity.type
_entity.pdbx_description
1 polymer ?
#
loop_
_entity_poly.entity_id
_entity_poly.type
_entity_poly.pdbx_seq_one_letter_code
_entity_poly.pdbx_strand_id
1 'polypeptide(L)'
;MEQGATRIAVAALCLALAASAAAARPATPGTPWKRAELFATCSGRLSAITARQQAVDDPAWPRTMDQRDMFNLMLEATLPEAIRFGVPKDEPVLWRSAGWTEMAGLLADIAYSFDSGRADRARAALADRMSDCTGLLLGG
;
A
#
# COMPACT_ATOMS: atom_id res chain seq x y z
N MET A 1 51.30 -21.06 -2.73
CA MET A 1 50.46 -20.33 -1.75
C MET A 1 49.58 -19.33 -2.52
N GLU A 2 48.61 -19.78 -3.31
CA GLU A 2 47.75 -18.86 -4.10
C GLU A 2 46.25 -19.23 -4.07
N GLN A 3 45.91 -20.46 -3.65
CA GLN A 3 44.52 -20.95 -3.66
C GLN A 3 43.67 -20.47 -2.47
N GLY A 4 44.28 -19.88 -1.44
CA GLY A 4 43.58 -19.40 -0.24
C GLY A 4 42.94 -18.02 -0.41
N ALA A 5 43.60 -17.12 -1.14
CA ALA A 5 43.14 -15.73 -1.30
C ALA A 5 41.88 -15.63 -2.19
N THR A 6 41.79 -16.46 -3.23
CA THR A 6 40.67 -16.46 -4.18
C THR A 6 39.35 -16.90 -3.53
N ARG A 7 39.39 -17.82 -2.57
CA ARG A 7 38.17 -18.30 -1.88
C ARG A 7 37.60 -17.27 -0.90
N ILE A 8 38.47 -16.47 -0.28
CA ILE A 8 38.07 -15.43 0.68
C ILE A 8 37.42 -14.25 -0.06
N ALA A 9 37.94 -13.87 -1.23
CA ALA A 9 37.38 -12.78 -2.03
C ALA A 9 35.97 -13.10 -2.57
N VAL A 10 35.72 -14.35 -2.98
CA VAL A 10 34.40 -14.78 -3.49
C VAL A 10 33.35 -14.83 -2.38
N ALA A 11 33.71 -15.31 -1.18
CA ALA A 11 32.80 -15.34 -0.04
C ALA A 11 32.40 -13.93 0.43
N ALA A 12 33.33 -12.97 0.42
CA ALA A 12 33.05 -11.58 0.78
C ALA A 12 32.13 -10.89 -0.24
N LEU A 13 32.25 -11.22 -1.53
CA LEU A 13 31.40 -10.65 -2.57
C LEU A 13 29.96 -11.19 -2.49
N CYS A 14 29.77 -12.47 -2.17
CA CYS A 14 28.43 -13.04 -1.99
C CYS A 14 27.70 -12.48 -0.75
N LEU A 15 28.40 -12.18 0.35
CA LEU A 15 27.79 -11.54 1.52
C LEU A 15 27.41 -10.07 1.25
N ALA A 16 28.18 -9.34 0.42
CA ALA A 16 27.88 -7.96 0.08
C ALA A 16 26.65 -7.81 -0.84
N LEU A 17 26.40 -8.77 -1.74
CA LEU A 17 25.20 -8.75 -2.60
C LEU A 17 23.91 -9.17 -1.88
N ALA A 18 23.99 -9.89 -0.75
CA ALA A 18 22.81 -10.28 0.01
C ALA A 18 22.26 -9.16 0.90
N ALA A 19 23.07 -8.14 1.22
CA ALA A 19 22.69 -7.07 2.16
C ALA A 19 21.86 -5.94 1.51
N SER A 20 21.84 -5.83 0.19
CA SER A 20 21.22 -4.70 -0.54
C SER A 20 19.78 -4.93 -1.00
N ALA A 21 19.16 -6.08 -0.68
CA ALA A 21 17.81 -6.43 -1.12
C ALA A 21 16.75 -6.39 0.00
N ALA A 22 17.05 -5.81 1.17
CA ALA A 22 16.03 -5.51 2.16
C ALA A 22 15.24 -4.27 1.69
N ALA A 23 14.27 -4.48 0.79
CA ALA A 23 13.25 -3.48 0.53
C ALA A 23 12.65 -3.06 1.88
N ALA A 24 12.76 -1.79 2.24
CA ALA A 24 12.22 -1.27 3.49
C ALA A 24 10.70 -1.49 3.47
N ARG A 25 10.24 -2.43 4.28
CA ARG A 25 8.82 -2.76 4.35
C ARG A 25 8.09 -1.67 5.15
N PRO A 26 6.89 -1.25 4.73
CA PRO A 26 6.13 -0.27 5.49
C PRO A 26 5.81 -0.88 6.86
N ALA A 27 6.38 -0.31 7.91
CA ALA A 27 6.12 -0.74 9.28
C ALA A 27 4.75 -0.23 9.73
N THR A 28 3.98 -1.10 10.39
CA THR A 28 2.70 -0.71 11.00
C THR A 28 2.95 0.40 12.04
N PRO A 29 2.20 1.52 12.01
CA PRO A 29 2.41 2.63 12.94
C PRO A 29 2.30 2.21 14.42
N GLY A 30 3.17 2.79 15.25
CA GLY A 30 3.22 2.49 16.68
C GLY A 30 2.01 3.01 17.47
N THR A 31 1.38 4.10 17.04
CA THR A 31 0.22 4.67 17.74
C THR A 31 -1.10 4.15 17.18
N PRO A 32 -2.11 3.90 18.03
CA PRO A 32 -3.42 3.39 17.61
C PRO A 32 -4.12 4.26 16.56
N TRP A 33 -4.06 5.59 16.73
CA TRP A 33 -4.69 6.52 15.78
C TRP A 33 -4.06 6.47 14.38
N LYS A 34 -2.72 6.35 14.27
CA LYS A 34 -2.04 6.22 12.98
C LYS A 34 -2.35 4.90 12.29
N ARG A 35 -2.55 3.82 13.06
CA ARG A 35 -3.02 2.54 12.50
C ARG A 35 -4.42 2.68 11.95
N ALA A 36 -5.34 3.28 12.70
CA ALA A 36 -6.70 3.51 12.24
C ALA A 36 -6.74 4.39 10.97
N GLU A 37 -5.95 5.46 10.93
CA GLU A 37 -5.78 6.30 9.73
C GLU A 37 -5.30 5.47 8.54
N LEU A 38 -4.18 4.75 8.70
CA LEU A 38 -3.61 3.92 7.65
C LEU A 38 -4.61 2.89 7.11
N PHE A 39 -5.32 2.18 7.99
CA PHE A 39 -6.28 1.16 7.59
C PHE A 39 -7.51 1.76 6.90
N ALA A 40 -8.03 2.89 7.40
CA ALA A 40 -9.13 3.60 6.76
C ALA A 40 -8.74 4.10 5.36
N THR A 41 -7.57 4.71 5.21
CA THR A 41 -7.06 5.19 3.92
C THR A 41 -6.85 4.03 2.94
N CYS A 42 -6.21 2.92 3.35
CA CYS A 42 -6.01 1.77 2.48
C CYS A 42 -7.33 1.09 2.07
N SER A 43 -8.31 1.00 2.98
CA SER A 43 -9.67 0.58 2.64
C SER A 43 -10.29 1.50 1.58
N GLY A 44 -10.16 2.82 1.71
CA GLY A 44 -10.62 3.80 0.72
C GLY A 44 -9.99 3.61 -0.66
N ARG A 45 -8.66 3.46 -0.70
CA ARG A 45 -7.90 3.24 -1.94
C ARG A 45 -8.36 1.98 -2.67
N LEU A 46 -8.47 0.87 -1.95
CA LEU A 46 -8.90 -0.42 -2.52
C LEU A 46 -10.36 -0.40 -2.96
N SER A 47 -11.21 0.41 -2.30
CA SER A 47 -12.59 0.61 -2.72
C SER A 47 -12.70 1.28 -4.09
N ALA A 48 -11.87 2.30 -4.36
CA ALA A 48 -11.82 2.97 -5.66
C ALA A 48 -11.32 2.02 -6.77
N ILE A 49 -10.27 1.22 -6.49
CA ILE A 49 -9.77 0.22 -7.44
C ILE A 49 -10.81 -0.84 -7.74
N THR A 50 -11.46 -1.39 -6.71
CA THR A 50 -12.53 -2.39 -6.87
C THR A 50 -13.64 -1.86 -7.78
N ALA A 51 -14.11 -0.63 -7.54
CA ALA A 51 -15.14 0.00 -8.35
C ALA A 51 -14.71 0.15 -9.82
N ARG A 52 -13.46 0.55 -10.07
CA ARG A 52 -12.93 0.62 -11.44
C ARG A 52 -12.84 -0.74 -12.10
N GLN A 53 -12.34 -1.76 -11.40
CA GLN A 53 -12.19 -3.11 -11.92
C GLN A 53 -13.55 -3.73 -12.26
N GLN A 54 -14.56 -3.53 -11.40
CA GLN A 54 -15.94 -3.90 -11.71
C GLN A 54 -16.46 -3.18 -12.95
N ALA A 55 -16.22 -1.88 -13.09
CA ALA A 55 -16.70 -1.09 -14.23
C ALA A 55 -16.07 -1.48 -15.58
N VAL A 56 -14.95 -2.21 -15.58
CA VAL A 56 -14.26 -2.67 -16.80
C VAL A 56 -14.19 -4.19 -16.89
N ASP A 57 -14.99 -4.91 -16.09
CA ASP A 57 -15.03 -6.37 -16.03
C ASP A 57 -13.65 -7.04 -15.78
N ASP A 58 -12.77 -6.38 -15.04
CA ASP A 58 -11.46 -6.94 -14.66
C ASP A 58 -11.64 -8.03 -13.58
N PRO A 59 -11.26 -9.30 -13.86
CA PRO A 59 -11.46 -10.43 -12.94
C PRO A 59 -10.66 -10.32 -11.63
N ALA A 60 -9.77 -9.34 -11.48
CA ALA A 60 -9.06 -9.09 -10.23
C ALA A 60 -9.95 -8.45 -9.13
N TRP A 61 -11.14 -7.91 -9.48
CA TRP A 61 -11.99 -7.20 -8.52
C TRP A 61 -12.34 -7.98 -7.24
N PRO A 62 -12.59 -9.31 -7.24
CA PRO A 62 -12.92 -10.03 -6.00
C PRO A 62 -11.74 -10.04 -5.04
N ARG A 63 -10.51 -10.23 -5.56
CA ARG A 63 -9.29 -10.23 -4.75
C ARG A 63 -9.05 -8.86 -4.10
N THR A 64 -9.23 -7.78 -4.87
CA THR A 64 -9.08 -6.42 -4.35
C THR A 64 -10.12 -6.13 -3.27
N MET A 65 -11.35 -6.63 -3.45
CA MET A 65 -12.42 -6.54 -2.47
C MET A 65 -12.07 -7.27 -1.17
N ASP A 66 -11.52 -8.49 -1.25
CA ASP A 66 -11.08 -9.24 -0.06
C ASP A 66 -9.99 -8.47 0.71
N GLN A 67 -9.02 -7.88 -0.01
CA GLN A 67 -7.98 -7.06 0.61
C GLN A 67 -8.55 -5.81 1.30
N ARG A 68 -9.53 -5.13 0.67
CA ARG A 68 -10.25 -4.00 1.28
C ARG A 68 -10.92 -4.43 2.58
N ASP A 69 -11.55 -5.60 2.59
CA ASP A 69 -12.30 -6.10 3.74
C ASP A 69 -11.38 -6.49 4.90
N MET A 70 -10.16 -6.95 4.62
CA MET A 70 -9.12 -7.10 5.64
C MET A 70 -8.75 -5.77 6.29
N PHE A 71 -8.63 -4.69 5.53
CA PHE A 71 -8.39 -3.35 6.10
C PHE A 71 -9.58 -2.84 6.91
N ASN A 72 -10.81 -3.11 6.49
CA ASN A 72 -12.00 -2.79 7.29
C ASN A 72 -11.99 -3.50 8.64
N LEU A 73 -11.67 -4.80 8.66
CA LEU A 73 -11.54 -5.57 9.89
C LEU A 73 -10.46 -5.01 10.82
N MET A 74 -9.29 -4.67 10.29
CA MET A 74 -8.20 -4.08 11.08
C MET A 74 -8.56 -2.68 11.62
N LEU A 75 -9.28 -1.88 10.84
CA LEU A 75 -9.81 -0.60 11.29
C LEU A 75 -10.79 -0.80 12.46
N GLU A 76 -11.76 -1.71 12.32
CA GLU A 76 -12.71 -2.02 13.39
C GLU A 76 -12.02 -2.46 14.68
N ALA A 77 -10.96 -3.26 14.58
CA ALA A 77 -10.17 -3.71 15.71
C ALA A 77 -9.36 -2.58 16.40
N THR A 78 -8.91 -1.57 15.65
CA THR A 78 -8.05 -0.50 16.19
C THR A 78 -8.80 0.77 16.56
N LEU A 79 -9.97 0.99 15.98
CA LEU A 79 -10.74 2.22 16.13
C LEU A 79 -11.14 2.54 17.60
N PRO A 80 -11.56 1.58 18.45
CA PRO A 80 -11.88 1.89 19.84
C PRO A 80 -10.71 2.54 20.59
N GLU A 81 -9.50 2.05 20.36
CA GLU A 81 -8.29 2.63 20.98
C GLU A 81 -7.92 3.98 20.36
N ALA A 82 -8.05 4.14 19.05
CA ALA A 82 -7.86 5.43 18.40
C ALA A 82 -8.80 6.50 18.95
N ILE A 83 -10.08 6.16 19.20
CA ILE A 83 -11.06 7.05 19.82
C ILE A 83 -10.66 7.39 21.26
N ARG A 84 -10.20 6.42 22.06
CA ARG A 84 -9.63 6.68 23.40
C ARG A 84 -8.43 7.62 23.35
N PHE A 85 -7.65 7.58 22.28
CA PHE A 85 -6.53 8.47 22.00
C PHE A 85 -6.95 9.87 21.51
N GLY A 86 -8.26 10.13 21.36
CA GLY A 86 -8.80 11.45 20.99
C GLY A 86 -9.21 11.60 19.52
N VAL A 87 -9.20 10.52 18.73
CA VAL A 87 -9.72 10.56 17.35
C VAL A 87 -11.24 10.80 17.36
N PRO A 88 -11.76 11.80 16.64
CA PRO A 88 -13.19 11.99 16.46
C PRO A 88 -13.86 10.77 15.81
N LYS A 89 -15.10 10.47 16.19
CA LYS A 89 -15.83 9.28 15.69
C LYS A 89 -16.00 9.26 14.17
N ASP A 90 -16.12 10.42 13.54
CA ASP A 90 -16.36 10.54 12.10
C ASP A 90 -15.05 10.61 11.28
N GLU A 91 -13.91 10.77 11.94
CA GLU A 91 -12.60 10.89 11.29
C GLU A 91 -12.25 9.70 10.36
N PRO A 92 -12.54 8.43 10.71
CA PRO A 92 -12.29 7.31 9.81
C PRO A 92 -13.04 7.39 8.47
N VAL A 93 -14.21 8.03 8.44
CA VAL A 93 -14.96 8.25 7.20
C VAL A 93 -14.22 9.24 6.30
N LEU A 94 -13.63 10.29 6.88
CA LEU A 94 -12.83 11.27 6.16
C LEU A 94 -11.55 10.64 5.60
N TRP A 95 -10.83 9.85 6.39
CA TRP A 95 -9.63 9.13 5.93
C TRP A 95 -9.91 8.15 4.79
N ARG A 96 -11.03 7.41 4.87
CA ARG A 96 -11.48 6.52 3.79
C ARG A 96 -11.83 7.32 2.53
N SER A 97 -12.55 8.42 2.69
CA SER A 97 -12.93 9.31 1.57
C SER A 97 -11.70 9.92 0.88
N ALA A 98 -10.68 10.30 1.66
CA ALA A 98 -9.42 10.81 1.14
C ALA A 98 -8.69 9.76 0.30
N GLY A 99 -8.56 8.52 0.83
CA GLY A 99 -7.95 7.41 0.09
C GLY A 99 -8.70 7.07 -1.19
N TRP A 100 -10.04 7.09 -1.17
CA TRP A 100 -10.85 6.87 -2.37
C TRP A 100 -10.63 7.97 -3.41
N THR A 101 -10.70 9.24 -2.99
CA THR A 101 -10.60 10.40 -3.89
C THR A 101 -9.24 10.46 -4.58
N GLU A 102 -8.17 10.15 -3.85
CA GLU A 102 -6.83 10.05 -4.40
C GLU A 102 -6.76 9.05 -5.56
N MET A 103 -7.21 7.80 -5.33
CA MET A 103 -7.13 6.76 -6.36
C MET A 103 -8.09 7.04 -7.53
N ALA A 104 -9.27 7.58 -7.25
CA ALA A 104 -10.21 7.97 -8.29
C ALA A 104 -9.62 9.06 -9.21
N GLY A 105 -8.93 10.04 -8.63
CA GLY A 105 -8.20 11.06 -9.39
C GLY A 105 -7.11 10.47 -10.27
N LEU A 106 -6.28 9.57 -9.73
CA LEU A 106 -5.24 8.88 -10.51
C LEU A 106 -5.84 8.05 -11.66
N LEU A 107 -6.92 7.31 -11.38
CA LEU A 107 -7.62 6.52 -12.40
C LEU A 107 -8.21 7.40 -13.50
N ALA A 108 -8.74 8.57 -13.16
CA ALA A 108 -9.26 9.54 -14.12
C ALA A 108 -8.12 10.09 -15.01
N ASP A 109 -6.98 10.45 -14.42
CA ASP A 109 -5.80 10.90 -15.16
C ASP A 109 -5.30 9.82 -16.14
N ILE A 110 -5.32 8.54 -15.73
CA ILE A 110 -4.92 7.41 -16.59
C ILE A 110 -5.91 7.22 -17.76
N ALA A 111 -7.21 7.35 -17.51
CA ALA A 111 -8.25 7.04 -18.48
C ALA A 111 -8.50 8.19 -19.47
N TYR A 112 -8.34 9.45 -19.04
CA TYR A 112 -8.87 10.60 -19.76
C TYR A 112 -7.84 11.68 -20.09
N SER A 113 -6.59 11.59 -19.61
CA SER A 113 -5.60 12.60 -19.97
C SER A 113 -5.09 12.47 -21.40
N PHE A 114 -4.95 13.59 -22.09
CA PHE A 114 -4.24 13.70 -23.37
C PHE A 114 -2.73 13.90 -23.21
N ASP A 115 -2.25 14.16 -21.98
CA ASP A 115 -0.83 14.25 -21.65
C ASP A 115 -0.33 12.86 -21.22
N SER A 116 0.42 12.20 -22.11
CA SER A 116 1.01 10.88 -21.83
C SER A 116 1.88 10.87 -20.58
N GLY A 117 2.64 11.94 -20.32
CA GLY A 117 3.47 12.05 -19.13
C GLY A 117 2.64 12.15 -17.85
N ARG A 118 1.46 12.79 -17.88
CA ARG A 118 0.52 12.77 -16.75
C ARG A 118 -0.01 11.37 -16.50
N ALA A 119 -0.46 10.67 -17.55
CA ALA A 119 -0.98 9.33 -17.42
C ALA A 119 0.09 8.37 -16.86
N ASP A 120 1.35 8.47 -17.30
CA ASP A 120 2.44 7.62 -16.80
C ASP A 120 2.77 7.88 -15.33
N ARG A 121 2.85 9.15 -14.91
CA ARG A 121 3.02 9.49 -13.49
C ARG A 121 1.85 8.98 -12.65
N ALA A 122 0.62 9.04 -13.17
CA ALA A 122 -0.54 8.54 -12.47
C ALA A 122 -0.51 7.01 -12.32
N ARG A 123 -0.06 6.26 -13.35
CA ARG A 123 0.17 4.80 -13.27
C ARG A 123 1.21 4.45 -12.21
N ALA A 124 2.34 5.15 -12.20
CA ALA A 124 3.40 4.95 -11.23
C ALA A 124 2.90 5.20 -9.80
N ALA A 125 2.26 6.36 -9.56
CA ALA A 125 1.69 6.69 -8.26
C ALA A 125 0.63 5.67 -7.81
N LEU A 126 -0.25 5.23 -8.71
CA LEU A 126 -1.25 4.22 -8.41
C LEU A 126 -0.61 2.89 -7.97
N ALA A 127 0.42 2.44 -8.70
CA ALA A 127 1.17 1.23 -8.38
C ALA A 127 1.84 1.34 -7.01
N ASP A 128 2.50 2.48 -6.72
CA ASP A 128 3.15 2.72 -5.44
C ASP A 128 2.16 2.67 -4.27
N ARG A 129 1.02 3.38 -4.37
CA ARG A 129 0.01 3.40 -3.28
C ARG A 129 -0.63 2.04 -3.04
N MET A 130 -0.81 1.26 -4.11
CA MET A 130 -1.29 -0.11 -4.01
C MET A 130 -0.25 -1.04 -3.37
N SER A 131 1.02 -0.89 -3.74
CA SER A 131 2.13 -1.62 -3.12
C SER A 131 2.25 -1.30 -1.63
N ASP A 132 2.16 -0.02 -1.24
CA ASP A 132 2.18 0.42 0.16
C ASP A 132 1.09 -0.25 1.00
N CYS A 133 -0.15 -0.29 0.47
CA CYS A 133 -1.25 -0.92 1.18
C CYS A 133 -1.12 -2.45 1.18
N THR A 134 -0.96 -3.08 0.02
CA THR A 134 -0.94 -4.56 -0.06
C THR A 134 0.29 -5.18 0.61
N GLY A 135 1.41 -4.46 0.68
CA GLY A 135 2.59 -4.88 1.43
C GLY A 135 2.34 -5.08 2.93
N LEU A 136 1.39 -4.34 3.52
CA LEU A 136 0.99 -4.50 4.93
C LEU A 136 0.23 -5.81 5.18
N LEU A 137 -0.49 -6.33 4.19
CA LEU A 137 -1.27 -7.56 4.32
C LEU A 137 -0.41 -8.83 4.25
N LEU A 138 0.78 -8.74 3.66
CA LEU A 138 1.69 -9.87 3.47
C LEU A 138 2.67 -10.08 4.64
N GLY A 139 2.46 -9.40 5.77
CA GLY A 139 3.15 -9.69 7.03
C GLY A 139 4.39 -8.86 7.34
N GLY A 140 4.74 -7.86 6.53
CA GLY A 140 5.87 -6.97 6.81
C GLY A 140 7.21 -7.68 7.04
#